data_AF-A0A7L0FYZ3-F1
#
_entry.id   AF-A0A7L0FYZ3-F1
#
_cell.length_a   1.000
_cell.length_b   1.000
_cell.length_c   1.000
_cell.angle_alpha   90.00
_cell.angle_beta   90.00
_cell.angle_gamma   90.00
#
_symmetry.space_group_name_H-M   'P 1'
#
loop_
_entity.id
_entity.type
_entity.pdbx_description
1 polymer ?
#
loop_
_entity_poly.entity_id
_entity_poly.type
_entity_poly.pdbx_seq_one_letter_code
_entity_poly.pdbx_strand_id
1 'polypeptide(L)' 'LPVQSAITHPRPGTAVPAGELTVKGYAWSGGGREVVRVDVSLDGGRSWQVARLAGKRPVPGRAWAWVLWELRVPAP' A
#
# COMPACT_ATOMS: atom_id res chain seq x y z
N LEU A 1 1.05 9.74 16.78
CA LEU A 1 0.53 9.83 15.39
C LEU A 1 -0.31 8.58 15.08
N PRO A 2 -1.42 8.73 14.32
CA PRO A 2 -2.29 7.62 13.90
C PRO A 2 -1.68 6.81 12.75
N VAL A 3 -2.43 5.83 12.23
CA VAL A 3 -2.09 5.10 10.99
C VAL A 3 -2.21 6.03 9.78
N GLN A 4 -1.34 5.86 8.79
CA GLN A 4 -1.33 6.62 7.55
C GLN A 4 -0.85 5.75 6.37
N SER A 5 -1.33 6.05 5.16
CA SER A 5 -0.83 5.48 3.91
C SER A 5 -0.98 6.45 2.74
N ALA A 6 -0.25 6.19 1.66
CA ALA A 6 -0.43 6.91 0.39
C ALA A 6 0.00 6.05 -0.81
N ILE A 7 -0.67 6.26 -1.94
CA ILE A 7 -0.28 5.72 -3.25
C ILE A 7 0.83 6.61 -3.82
N THR A 8 1.94 6.02 -4.22
CA THR A 8 3.06 6.72 -4.87
C THR A 8 3.17 6.43 -6.36
N HIS A 9 2.52 5.36 -6.83
CA HIS A 9 2.44 5.00 -8.24
C HIS A 9 1.14 4.20 -8.54
N PRO A 10 0.41 4.51 -9.62
CA PRO A 10 0.63 5.62 -10.56
C PRO A 10 0.36 7.00 -9.95
N ARG A 11 0.81 8.07 -10.61
CA ARG A 11 0.48 9.44 -10.20
C ARG A 11 -0.93 9.81 -10.69
N PRO A 12 -1.60 10.79 -10.04
CA PRO A 12 -2.88 11.29 -10.53
C PRO A 12 -2.78 11.75 -12.00
N GLY A 13 -3.75 11.36 -12.83
CA GLY A 13 -3.82 11.73 -14.24
C GLY A 13 -2.89 10.96 -15.17
N THR A 14 -2.10 10.00 -14.66
CA THR A 14 -1.25 9.14 -15.50
C THR A 14 -2.11 8.17 -16.31
N ALA A 15 -1.98 8.20 -17.64
CA ALA A 15 -2.46 7.13 -18.50
C ALA A 15 -1.58 5.89 -18.32
N VAL A 16 -2.20 4.75 -18.04
CA VAL A 16 -1.51 3.46 -17.86
C VAL A 16 -1.75 2.57 -19.08
N PRO A 17 -0.75 1.81 -19.54
CA PRO A 17 -0.98 0.81 -20.59
C PRO A 17 -1.98 -0.26 -20.12
N ALA A 18 -2.74 -0.80 -21.07
CA ALA A 18 -3.56 -1.99 -20.82
C ALA A 18 -2.67 -3.19 -20.46
N GLY A 19 -3.19 -4.12 -19.67
CA GLY A 19 -2.47 -5.32 -19.25
C GLY A 19 -2.22 -5.35 -17.74
N GLU A 20 -0.96 -5.37 -17.30
CA GLU A 20 -0.63 -5.44 -15.86
C GLU A 20 -0.19 -4.06 -15.33
N LEU A 21 -0.84 -3.61 -14.25
CA LEU A 21 -0.45 -2.44 -13.48
C LEU A 21 0.04 -2.88 -12.10
N THR A 22 1.22 -2.41 -11.70
CA THR A 22 1.68 -2.52 -10.30
C THR A 22 1.40 -1.22 -9.57
N VAL A 23 0.40 -1.18 -8.69
CA VAL A 23 0.15 -0.04 -7.78
C VAL A 23 1.14 -0.13 -6.62
N LYS A 24 1.74 1.00 -6.21
CA LYS A 24 2.72 1.05 -5.11
C LYS A 24 2.42 2.17 -4.13
N GLY A 25 2.90 2.02 -2.91
CA GLY A 25 2.83 3.07 -1.91
C GLY A 25 3.60 2.75 -0.64
N TYR A 26 3.35 3.58 0.37
CA TYR A 26 3.83 3.36 1.72
C TYR A 26 2.67 3.36 2.72
N ALA A 27 2.90 2.76 3.88
CA ALA A 27 2.03 2.84 5.03
C ALA A 27 2.85 2.86 6.32
N TRP A 28 2.31 3.47 7.37
CA TRP A 28 2.98 3.60 8.66
C TRP A 28 1.99 3.83 9.80
N SER A 29 2.36 3.51 11.04
CA SER A 29 1.59 3.84 12.25
C SER A 29 2.51 4.28 13.37
N GLY A 30 2.12 5.32 14.11
CA GLY A 30 2.91 5.84 15.22
C GLY A 30 3.01 4.88 16.42
N GLY A 31 3.95 5.19 17.33
CA GLY A 31 4.11 4.43 18.57
C GLY A 31 4.63 3.00 18.39
N GLY A 32 5.29 2.71 17.27
CA GLY A 32 5.94 1.42 17.02
C GLY A 32 4.96 0.30 16.66
N ARG A 33 3.73 0.67 16.30
CA ARG A 33 2.68 -0.26 15.86
C ARG A 33 2.93 -0.68 14.41
N GLU A 34 2.92 -1.99 14.19
CA GLU A 34 3.11 -2.57 12.86
C GLU A 34 1.90 -2.34 11.97
N VAL A 35 2.13 -2.05 10.69
CA VAL A 35 1.10 -2.12 9.64
C VAL A 35 0.93 -3.58 9.27
N VAL A 36 -0.20 -4.17 9.64
CA VAL A 36 -0.47 -5.60 9.39
C VAL A 36 -1.19 -5.87 8.06
N ARG A 37 -1.81 -4.83 7.47
CA ARG A 37 -2.53 -4.94 6.21
C ARG A 37 -2.64 -3.57 5.51
N VAL A 38 -2.61 -3.58 4.19
CA VAL A 38 -3.01 -2.46 3.34
C VAL A 38 -4.02 -3.00 2.33
N ASP A 39 -5.23 -2.44 2.34
CA ASP A 39 -6.28 -2.76 1.40
C ASP A 39 -6.32 -1.66 0.32
N VAL A 40 -6.32 -2.06 -0.96
CA VAL A 40 -6.28 -1.15 -2.11
C VAL A 40 -7.53 -1.37 -2.97
N SER A 41 -8.12 -0.27 -3.42
CA SER A 41 -9.29 -0.26 -4.30
C SER A 41 -8.97 0.41 -5.63
N LEU A 42 -9.57 -0.11 -6.70
CA LEU A 42 -9.50 0.45 -8.06
C LEU A 42 -10.83 1.09 -8.51
N ASP A 43 -11.88 1.00 -7.70
CA ASP A 43 -13.25 1.39 -8.03
C ASP A 43 -13.83 2.44 -7.08
N GLY A 44 -12.93 3.21 -6.44
CA GLY A 44 -13.31 4.27 -5.50
C GLY A 44 -13.78 3.75 -4.13
N GLY A 45 -13.37 2.55 -3.74
CA GLY A 45 -13.60 1.99 -2.40
C GLY A 45 -14.77 1.02 -2.31
N ARG A 46 -15.29 0.51 -3.43
CA ARG A 46 -16.42 -0.44 -3.45
C ARG A 46 -15.93 -1.88 -3.28
N SER A 47 -14.82 -2.23 -3.92
CA SER A 47 -14.12 -3.50 -3.76
C SER A 47 -12.65 -3.28 -3.40
N TRP A 48 -12.07 -4.29 -2.74
CA TRP A 48 -10.76 -4.18 -2.11
C TRP A 48 -9.92 -5.44 -2.38
N GLN A 49 -8.63 -5.23 -2.57
CA GLN A 49 -7.62 -6.29 -2.69
C GLN A 49 -6.48 -6.02 -1.71
N VAL A 50 -5.96 -7.08 -1.08
CA VAL A 50 -4.89 -6.97 -0.10
C VAL A 50 -3.55 -6.80 -0.80
N ALA A 51 -2.82 -5.72 -0.51
CA ALA A 51 -1.50 -5.47 -1.05
C ALA A 51 -0.42 -6.31 -0.36
N ARG A 52 0.64 -6.62 -1.11
CA ARG A 52 1.84 -7.27 -0.58
C ARG A 52 2.68 -6.25 0.19
N LEU A 53 2.90 -6.48 1.48
CA LEU A 53 3.83 -5.69 2.28
C LEU A 53 5.27 -6.14 2.01
N ALA A 54 6.18 -5.19 1.88
CA ALA A 54 7.61 -5.43 1.73
C ALA A 54 8.36 -5.16 3.05
N GLY A 55 9.52 -5.79 3.19
CA GLY A 55 10.38 -5.64 4.37
C GLY A 55 10.29 -6.84 5.33
N LYS A 56 11.11 -6.78 6.38
CA LYS A 56 11.13 -7.79 7.44
C LYS A 56 10.14 -7.42 8.53
N ARG A 57 9.60 -8.43 9.21
CA ARG A 57 8.74 -8.22 10.37
C ARG A 57 9.53 -7.51 11.49
N PRO A 58 9.06 -6.36 12.00
CA PRO A 58 9.73 -5.66 13.08
C PRO A 58 9.55 -6.40 14.41
N VAL A 59 10.37 -6.02 15.39
CA VAL A 59 10.16 -6.44 16.79
C VAL A 59 8.83 -5.82 17.27
N PRO A 60 7.95 -6.58 17.96
CA PRO A 60 6.69 -6.06 18.48
C PRO A 60 6.89 -4.76 19.28
N GLY A 61 6.07 -3.74 19.00
CA GLY A 61 6.17 -2.42 19.62
C GLY A 61 7.33 -1.55 19.14
N ARG A 62 8.09 -1.99 18.13
CA ARG A 62 9.26 -1.27 17.58
C ARG A 62 9.22 -1.12 16.04
N ALA A 63 8.02 -1.07 15.47
CA ALA A 63 7.81 -0.81 14.04
C ALA A 63 7.94 0.70 13.73
N TRP A 64 9.15 1.23 13.79
CA TRP A 64 9.39 2.67 13.62
C TRP A 64 9.44 3.10 12.16
N ALA A 65 9.91 2.21 11.29
CA ALA A 65 9.97 2.46 9.86
C ALA A 65 8.59 2.30 9.21
N TRP A 66 8.36 3.03 8.12
CA TRP A 66 7.27 2.73 7.19
C TRP A 66 7.43 1.33 6.57
N VAL A 67 6.34 0.80 6.05
CA VAL A 67 6.35 -0.36 5.16
C VAL A 67 6.03 0.11 3.75
N LEU A 68 6.77 -0.40 2.78
CA LEU A 68 6.40 -0.26 1.38
C LEU A 68 5.40 -1.37 1.04
N TRP A 69 4.46 -1.06 0.17
CA TRP A 69 3.48 -2.04 -0.31
C TRP A 69 3.34 -1.96 -1.82
N GLU A 70 2.97 -3.07 -2.44
CA GLU A 70 2.62 -3.14 -3.85
C GLU A 70 1.46 -4.11 -4.10
N LEU A 71 0.68 -3.82 -5.14
CA LEU A 71 -0.39 -4.68 -5.62
C LEU A 71 -0.34 -4.75 -7.15
N ARG A 72 -0.30 -5.96 -7.70
CA ARG A 72 -0.41 -6.19 -9.15
C ARG A 72 -1.86 -6.44 -9.52
N VAL A 73 -2.37 -5.71 -10.50
CA VAL A 73 -3.76 -5.77 -10.94
C VAL A 73 -3.85 -5.71 -12.46
N PRO A 74 -4.88 -6.33 -13.06
CA PRO A 74 -5.18 -6.11 -14.47
C PRO A 74 -5.67 -4.66 -14.67
N ALA A 75 -5.07 -3.95 -15.63
CA ALA A 75 -5.53 -2.68 -16.15
C ALA A 75 -6.31 -2.92 -17.47
N PRO A 76 -7.45 -2.24 -17.66
CA PRO A 76 -8.27 -2.37 -18.86
C PRO A 76 -7.58 -1.87 -20.13
#